data_AF-A0A520S9H5-F1
#
_entry.id   AF-A0A520S9H5-F1
#
_cell.length_a   1.000
_cell.length_b   1.000
_cell.length_c   1.000
_cell.angle_alpha   90.00
_cell.angle_beta   90.00
_cell.angle_gamma   90.00
#
_symmetry.space_group_name_H-M   'P 1'
#
loop_
_entity.id
_entity.type
_entity.pdbx_description
1 polymer ?
#
loop_
_entity_poly.entity_id
_entity_poly.type
_entity_poly.pdbx_seq_one_letter_code
_entity_poly.pdbx_strand_id
1 'polypeptide(L)' 'MQQFIDLANSMKDEGASIEAVSTALMRACAIYSTYVVTGNDGALEKSGVEKLQTIFGEQVTIVQQAKMERAGVERP' A
#
# COMPACT_ATOMS: atom_id res chain seq x y z
N MET A 1 6.98 0.57 -8.58
CA MET A 1 6.99 1.39 -7.34
C MET A 1 7.16 2.87 -7.65
N GLN A 2 8.26 3.30 -8.28
CA GLN A 2 8.50 4.73 -8.57
C GLN A 2 7.34 5.41 -9.32
N GLN A 3 6.80 4.78 -10.36
CA GLN A 3 5.64 5.31 -11.10
C GLN A 3 4.40 5.57 -10.24
N PHE A 4 4.14 4.77 -9.20
CA PHE A 4 3.03 5.00 -8.27
C PHE A 4 3.30 6.21 -7.36
N ILE A 5 4.55 6.41 -6.97
CA ILE A 5 4.98 7.57 -6.17
C ILE A 5 4.92 8.84 -7.01
N ASP A 6 5.35 8.78 -8.27
CA ASP A 6 5.31 9.92 -9.18
C ASP A 6 3.86 10.38 -9.43
N LEU A 7 2.94 9.43 -9.66
CA LEU A 7 1.51 9.72 -9.78
C LEU A 7 0.94 10.31 -8.48
N ALA A 8 1.30 9.76 -7.31
CA ALA A 8 0.85 10.29 -6.03
C ALA A 8 1.35 11.72 -5.79
N ASN A 9 2.59 12.01 -6.18
CA ASN A 9 3.15 13.35 -6.11
C ASN A 9 2.44 14.30 -7.06
N SER A 10 2.13 13.88 -8.30
CA SER A 10 1.42 14.74 -9.25
C SER A 10 0.01 15.10 -8.74
N MET A 11 -0.72 14.13 -8.16
CA MET A 11 -2.03 14.40 -7.57
C MET A 11 -1.97 15.41 -6.43
N LYS A 12 -0.93 15.33 -5.59
CA LYS A 12 -0.69 16.32 -4.53
C LYS A 12 -0.38 17.70 -5.13
N ASP A 13 0.46 17.76 -6.16
CA ASP A 13 0.84 19.01 -6.83
C ASP A 13 -0.36 19.66 -7.56
N GLU A 14 -1.34 18.85 -7.98
CA GLU A 14 -2.63 19.29 -8.54
C GLU A 14 -3.64 19.76 -7.46
N GLY A 15 -3.26 19.73 -6.18
CA GLY A 15 -4.06 20.28 -5.07
C GLY A 15 -4.85 19.25 -4.27
N ALA A 16 -4.69 17.94 -4.52
CA ALA A 16 -5.26 16.93 -3.65
C ALA A 16 -4.57 16.92 -2.27
N SER A 17 -5.33 16.70 -1.20
CA SER A 17 -4.75 16.56 0.13
C SER A 17 -3.92 15.27 0.23
N ILE A 18 -2.88 15.28 1.07
CA ILE A 18 -2.00 14.12 1.27
C ILE A 18 -2.81 12.91 1.79
N GLU A 19 -3.80 13.16 2.64
CA GLU A 19 -4.70 12.13 3.19
C GLU A 19 -5.56 11.50 2.09
N ALA A 20 -6.06 12.31 1.15
CA ALA A 20 -6.84 11.84 0.01
C ALA A 20 -5.98 10.97 -0.92
N VAL A 21 -4.76 11.42 -1.24
CA VAL A 21 -3.81 10.65 -2.07
C VAL A 21 -3.43 9.33 -1.39
N SER A 22 -3.14 9.36 -0.08
CA SER A 22 -2.81 8.16 0.70
C SER A 22 -3.97 7.16 0.70
N THR A 23 -5.19 7.63 0.93
CA THR A 23 -6.40 6.80 0.91
C THR A 23 -6.64 6.18 -0.46
N ALA A 24 -6.45 6.95 -1.54
CA ALA A 24 -6.60 6.47 -2.90
C ALA A 24 -5.58 5.37 -3.23
N LEU A 25 -4.32 5.54 -2.86
CA LEU A 25 -3.28 4.52 -3.04
C LEU A 25 -3.59 3.24 -2.27
N MET A 26 -4.00 3.35 -1.01
CA MET A 26 -4.39 2.18 -0.20
C MET A 26 -5.56 1.42 -0.85
N ARG A 27 -6.57 2.15 -1.32
CA ARG A 27 -7.73 1.53 -1.98
C ARG A 27 -7.37 0.90 -3.32
N ALA A 28 -6.55 1.56 -4.12
CA ALA A 28 -6.05 1.02 -5.38
C ALA A 28 -5.24 -0.27 -5.15
N CYS A 29 -4.40 -0.31 -4.12
CA CYS A 29 -3.69 -1.51 -3.70
C CYS A 29 -4.66 -2.64 -3.32
N ALA A 30 -5.69 -2.37 -2.53
CA ALA A 30 -6.69 -3.35 -2.14
C ALA A 30 -7.50 -3.89 -3.34
N ILE A 31 -7.89 -3.02 -4.28
CA ILE A 31 -8.61 -3.40 -5.51
C ILE A 31 -7.72 -4.31 -6.36
N TYR A 32 -6.48 -3.91 -6.63
CA TYR A 32 -5.56 -4.71 -7.46
C TYR A 32 -5.22 -6.04 -6.80
N SER A 33 -5.00 -6.06 -5.49
CA SER A 33 -4.72 -7.29 -4.74
C SER A 33 -5.92 -8.24 -4.74
N THR A 34 -7.15 -7.71 -4.66
CA THR A 34 -8.37 -8.51 -4.80
C THR A 34 -8.47 -9.10 -6.21
N TYR A 35 -8.28 -8.28 -7.24
CA TYR A 35 -8.27 -8.71 -8.64
C TYR A 35 -7.29 -9.88 -8.89
N VAL A 36 -6.08 -9.82 -8.34
CA VAL A 36 -5.07 -10.89 -8.48
C VAL A 36 -5.57 -12.24 -7.94
N VAL A 37 -6.39 -12.22 -6.89
CA VAL A 37 -6.88 -13.44 -6.23
C VAL A 37 -8.19 -13.93 -6.86
N THR A 38 -9.09 -13.03 -7.23
CA THR A 38 -10.48 -13.37 -7.54
C THR A 38 -10.94 -12.98 -8.95
N GLY A 39 -10.07 -12.35 -9.76
CA GLY A 39 -10.43 -11.83 -11.08
C GLY A 39 -11.29 -10.56 -11.01
N ASN A 40 -11.89 -10.18 -12.15
CA ASN A 40 -12.55 -8.87 -12.32
C ASN A 40 -13.81 -8.67 -11.46
N ASP A 41 -14.63 -9.71 -11.33
CA ASP A 41 -15.94 -9.63 -10.68
C ASP A 41 -15.96 -10.32 -9.30
N GLY A 42 -14.81 -10.84 -8.87
CA GLY A 42 -14.68 -11.58 -7.63
C GLY A 42 -14.49 -10.67 -6.42
N ALA A 43 -14.92 -11.18 -5.26
CA ALA A 43 -14.69 -10.56 -3.97
C ALA A 43 -14.03 -11.55 -3.02
N LEU A 44 -13.32 -11.03 -2.02
CA LEU A 44 -12.69 -11.87 -1.00
C LEU A 44 -13.72 -12.29 0.06
N GLU A 45 -13.68 -13.57 0.42
CA GLU A 45 -14.27 -14.03 1.67
C GLU A 45 -13.45 -13.51 2.87
N LYS A 46 -14.01 -13.61 4.07
CA LYS A 46 -13.40 -13.09 5.31
C LYS A 46 -11.94 -13.53 5.49
N SER A 47 -11.64 -14.82 5.24
CA SER A 47 -10.28 -15.37 5.33
C SER A 47 -9.31 -14.74 4.32
N GLY A 48 -9.79 -14.39 3.12
CA GLY A 48 -9.02 -13.67 2.11
C GLY A 48 -8.72 -12.23 2.52
N VAL A 49 -9.69 -11.55 3.15
CA VAL A 49 -9.48 -10.20 3.71
C VAL A 49 -8.42 -10.22 4.81
N GLU A 50 -8.52 -11.15 5.76
CA GLU A 50 -7.53 -11.31 6.85
C GLU A 50 -6.13 -11.58 6.27
N LYS A 51 -6.03 -12.46 5.27
CA LYS A 51 -4.75 -12.74 4.60
C LYS A 51 -4.16 -11.51 3.93
N LEU A 52 -4.97 -10.70 3.22
CA LEU A 52 -4.48 -9.45 2.63
C LEU A 52 -4.00 -8.45 3.68
N GLN A 53 -4.69 -8.35 4.81
CA GLN A 53 -4.27 -7.49 5.92
C GLN A 53 -2.91 -7.93 6.48
N THR A 54 -2.69 -9.23 6.67
CA THR A 54 -1.39 -9.77 7.10
C THR A 54 -0.29 -9.42 6.10
N ILE A 55 -0.51 -9.68 4.80
CA ILE A 55 0.48 -9.41 3.75
C ILE A 55 0.81 -7.91 3.71
N PHE A 56 -0.20 -7.03 3.78
CA PHE A 56 0.04 -5.60 3.81
C PHE A 56 0.85 -5.17 5.04
N GLY A 57 0.54 -5.72 6.22
CA GLY A 57 1.30 -5.51 7.44
C GLY A 57 2.77 -5.90 7.31
N GLU A 58 3.06 -7.04 6.66
CA GLU A 58 4.44 -7.47 6.36
C GLU A 58 5.17 -6.48 5.45
N GLN A 59 4.51 -5.96 4.40
CA GLN A 59 5.10 -4.95 3.53
C GLN A 59 5.43 -3.66 4.28
N VAL A 60 4.55 -3.22 5.19
CA VAL A 60 4.83 -2.06 6.06
C VAL A 60 6.07 -2.32 6.91
N THR A 61 6.18 -3.49 7.54
CA THR A 61 7.36 -3.88 8.32
C THR A 61 8.64 -3.85 7.48
N ILE A 62 8.61 -4.40 6.26
CA ILE A 62 9.76 -4.39 5.34
C ILE A 62 10.18 -2.94 5.02
N VAL A 63 9.22 -2.05 4.72
CA VAL A 63 9.51 -0.64 4.43
C VAL A 63 10.12 0.07 5.64
N GLN A 64 9.60 -0.16 6.84
CA GLN A 64 10.15 0.45 8.06
C GLN A 64 11.55 -0.07 8.36
N GLN A 65 11.79 -1.37 8.20
CA GLN A 65 13.11 -1.98 8.37
C GLN A 65 14.13 -1.33 7.44
N ALA A 66 13.82 -1.20 6.16
CA ALA A 66 14.70 -0.54 5.19
C ALA A 66 14.95 0.95 5.52
N LYS A 67 13.97 1.64 6.11
CA LYS A 67 14.15 3.03 6.57
C LYS A 67 15.07 3.13 7.78
N MET A 68 14.92 2.24 8.76
CA MET A 68 15.76 2.18 9.96
C MET A 68 17.22 1.87 9.60
N GLU A 69 17.45 0.89 8.72
CA GLU A 69 18.79 0.54 8.21
C GLU A 69 19.49 1.73 7.54
N ARG A 70 18.77 2.48 6.70
CA ARG A 70 19.31 3.70 6.05
C ARG A 70 19.59 4.83 7.04
N ALA A 71 18.84 4.90 8.13
CA ALA A 71 19.01 5.91 9.17
C ALA A 71 20.11 5.54 10.20
N GLY A 72 20.68 4.33 10.12
CA GLY A 72 21.68 3.85 11.08
C GLY A 72 21.11 3.61 12.49
N VAL A 73 19.79 3.40 12.61
CA VAL A 73 19.13 3.11 13.88
C VAL A 73 19.07 1.60 14.06
N GLU A 74 19.87 1.04 14.98
CA GLU A 74 19.70 -0.34 15.44
C GLU A 74 18.37 -0.48 16.21
N ARG A 75 17.70 -1.62 16.04
CA ARG A 75 16.40 -1.89 16.69
C ARG A 75 16.51 -1.77 18.22
N PRO A 76 15.45 -1.36 18.92
CA PRO A 76 15.29 -1.70 20.34
C PRO A 76 15.18 -3.22 20.55
#